data_AF-A0A2V5QKI1-F1
#
_entry.id   AF-A0A2V5QKI1-F1
#
_cell.length_a   1.000
_cell.length_b   1.000
_cell.length_c   1.000
_cell.angle_alpha   90.00
_cell.angle_beta   90.00
_cell.angle_gamma   90.00
#
_symmetry.space_group_name_H-M   'P 1'
#
loop_
_entity.id
_entity.type
_entity.pdbx_description
1 polymer ?
#
loop_
_entity_poly.entity_id
_entity_poly.type
_entity_poly.pdbx_seq_one_letter_code
_entity_poly.pdbx_strand_id
1 'polypeptide(L)'
;MPKIIPIGFALLLLLSLRNSSGNYAAQSKQENSDAATGILQKMIVENGTVTMDLDLNRLNGMGFAPQGAVRVQFAVAANSFFSILVFNDLLRGPEQGSMALVPQQSIVLPSLLGASIKQLIVEKLPSGQQFDLAVRDAKTSFTFFNIEGHQYDYDAQAQLLSIHGGRLLISNEFAKALGRPADASVVAGKISVGAAMQPVEVTQLVNGEIKSVVMPPLGSANGRETPTLVPGPDVIVGELPEMAQYGNDTVNHLVGLGVGTTSCNAGDQPLDWFALSNTDHPVIPHCIGRRRLQFRLQHQWLHYWIKSVPWMLRSVRLQFECGSNRHRLARMGEPVYWHFPFEREQPHRP
;
A
#
# COMPACT_ATOMS: atom_id res chain seq x y z
N MET A 1 -22.48 -48.79 -38.98
CA MET A 1 -21.26 -49.41 -38.44
C MET A 1 -20.53 -48.38 -37.58
N PRO A 2 -20.39 -48.61 -36.27
CA PRO A 2 -19.74 -47.70 -35.34
C PRO A 2 -18.23 -47.97 -35.27
N LYS A 3 -17.46 -46.93 -34.93
CA LYS A 3 -16.12 -47.09 -34.34
C LYS A 3 -16.04 -46.23 -33.08
N ILE A 4 -15.58 -46.88 -32.03
CA ILE A 4 -15.57 -46.52 -30.61
C ILE A 4 -14.15 -46.01 -30.26
N ILE A 5 -14.06 -44.80 -29.65
CA ILE A 5 -13.35 -44.35 -28.39
C ILE A 5 -11.86 -44.82 -28.21
N PRO A 6 -10.87 -44.02 -27.68
CA PRO A 6 -10.89 -43.27 -26.39
C PRO A 6 -10.26 -41.86 -26.34
N ILE A 7 -10.79 -40.94 -25.52
CA ILE A 7 -10.49 -40.59 -24.10
C ILE A 7 -9.15 -39.86 -23.90
N GLY A 8 -9.26 -38.63 -23.37
CA GLY A 8 -8.21 -37.82 -22.76
C GLY A 8 -8.81 -36.48 -22.33
N PHE A 9 -9.75 -36.47 -21.38
CA PHE A 9 -9.53 -36.04 -19.99
C PHE A 9 -8.59 -34.82 -19.86
N ALA A 10 -9.16 -33.62 -19.90
CA ALA A 10 -8.62 -32.44 -19.24
C ALA A 10 -9.80 -31.62 -18.70
N LEU A 11 -10.29 -32.06 -17.54
CA LEU A 11 -11.22 -31.33 -16.69
C LEU A 11 -10.51 -30.07 -16.19
N LEU A 12 -10.72 -28.93 -16.86
CA LEU A 12 -10.28 -27.63 -16.34
C LEU A 12 -11.09 -27.31 -15.09
N LEU A 13 -10.44 -27.50 -13.94
CA LEU A 13 -10.86 -27.02 -12.64
C LEU A 13 -11.11 -25.51 -12.69
N LEU A 14 -12.39 -25.13 -12.71
CA LEU A 14 -12.86 -23.81 -12.33
C LEU A 14 -12.62 -23.64 -10.82
N LEU A 15 -11.44 -23.14 -10.44
CA LEU A 15 -11.19 -22.62 -9.10
C LEU A 15 -11.91 -21.27 -8.99
N SER A 16 -13.12 -21.31 -8.45
CA SER A 16 -13.86 -20.14 -7.98
C SER A 16 -13.05 -19.38 -6.92
N LEU A 17 -12.49 -18.23 -7.28
CA LEU A 17 -12.04 -17.21 -6.34
C LEU A 17 -13.28 -16.69 -5.60
N ARG A 18 -13.58 -17.28 -4.45
CA ARG A 18 -14.58 -16.80 -3.51
C ARG A 18 -13.95 -15.62 -2.77
N ASN A 19 -14.53 -14.42 -2.93
CA ASN A 19 -14.21 -13.25 -2.11
C ASN A 19 -14.34 -13.65 -0.63
N SER A 20 -13.23 -13.70 0.09
CA SER A 20 -13.22 -13.89 1.54
C SER A 20 -13.51 -12.56 2.23
N SER A 21 -14.78 -12.16 2.25
CA SER A 21 -15.31 -11.30 3.30
C SER A 21 -15.70 -12.22 4.46
N GLY A 22 -14.83 -12.34 5.45
CA GLY A 22 -15.05 -13.18 6.63
C GLY A 22 -16.10 -12.56 7.54
N ASN A 23 -17.27 -13.19 7.64
CA ASN A 23 -18.32 -12.80 8.58
C ASN A 23 -17.93 -13.23 10.01
N TYR A 24 -17.79 -12.29 10.93
CA TYR A 24 -17.74 -12.57 12.37
C TYR A 24 -19.17 -12.76 12.91
N ALA A 25 -19.74 -13.93 12.64
CA ALA A 25 -20.86 -14.47 13.41
C ALA A 25 -20.76 -16.00 13.32
N ALA A 26 -20.83 -16.67 14.47
CA ALA A 26 -20.65 -18.12 14.63
C ALA A 26 -21.30 -18.91 13.48
N GLN A 27 -20.48 -19.41 12.55
CA GLN A 27 -20.93 -20.21 11.41
C GLN A 27 -20.47 -21.65 11.61
N SER A 28 -21.41 -22.57 11.41
CA SER A 28 -21.29 -24.00 11.67
C SER A 28 -20.04 -24.63 11.05
N LYS A 29 -19.33 -25.39 11.87
CA LYS A 29 -18.17 -26.24 11.56
C LYS A 29 -18.44 -27.13 10.34
N GLN A 30 -18.01 -26.69 9.15
CA GLN A 30 -17.69 -27.59 8.05
C GLN A 30 -16.20 -27.92 8.20
N GLU A 31 -15.89 -29.16 8.55
CA GLU A 31 -14.52 -29.68 8.55
C GLU A 31 -14.02 -29.73 7.09
N ASN A 32 -13.40 -28.65 6.64
CA ASN A 32 -12.46 -28.71 5.53
C ASN A 32 -11.18 -29.33 6.08
N SER A 33 -10.96 -30.62 5.79
CA SER A 33 -9.75 -31.36 6.19
C SER A 33 -8.45 -30.83 5.56
N ASP A 34 -8.54 -29.86 4.64
CA ASP A 34 -7.41 -29.27 3.91
C ASP A 34 -7.22 -27.76 4.20
N ALA A 35 -7.82 -27.24 5.27
CA ALA A 35 -7.72 -25.81 5.57
C ALA A 35 -6.30 -25.40 6.01
N ALA A 36 -5.77 -24.33 5.39
CA ALA A 36 -4.36 -23.96 5.53
C ALA A 36 -3.98 -23.63 6.99
N THR A 37 -2.93 -24.27 7.48
CA THR A 37 -2.33 -24.01 8.81
C THR A 37 -0.91 -23.48 8.60
N GLY A 38 -0.53 -22.44 9.32
CA GLY A 38 0.77 -21.81 9.12
C GLY A 38 0.85 -20.38 9.62
N ILE A 39 1.90 -19.69 9.19
CA ILE A 39 2.14 -18.28 9.48
C ILE A 39 1.95 -17.48 8.19
N LEU A 40 1.04 -16.51 8.25
CA LEU A 40 0.88 -15.47 7.23
C LEU A 40 1.52 -14.19 7.78
N GLN A 41 2.40 -13.56 7.00
CA GLN A 41 3.06 -12.32 7.34
C GLN A 41 2.71 -11.25 6.31
N LYS A 42 2.31 -10.07 6.80
CA LYS A 42 2.32 -8.85 6.02
C LYS A 42 3.63 -8.13 6.28
N MET A 43 4.39 -7.90 5.23
CA MET A 43 5.70 -7.26 5.32
C MET A 43 5.65 -5.90 4.64
N ILE A 44 6.45 -4.94 5.12
CA ILE A 44 6.72 -3.66 4.45
C ILE A 44 8.20 -3.55 4.11
N VAL A 45 8.56 -2.56 3.30
CA VAL A 45 9.97 -2.26 3.01
C VAL A 45 10.61 -1.61 4.23
N GLU A 46 11.64 -2.23 4.78
CA GLU A 46 12.51 -1.63 5.80
C GLU A 46 13.45 -0.60 5.16
N ASN A 47 14.16 -1.01 4.11
CA ASN A 47 15.03 -0.17 3.30
C ASN A 47 15.32 -0.90 1.97
N GLY A 48 16.01 -0.24 1.04
CA GLY A 48 16.36 -0.89 -0.21
C GLY A 48 16.99 0.04 -1.23
N THR A 49 17.13 -0.50 -2.44
CA THR A 49 17.64 0.24 -3.60
C THR A 49 16.76 -0.01 -4.82
N VAL A 50 16.58 1.04 -5.61
CA VAL A 50 15.96 0.98 -6.93
C VAL A 50 16.96 1.51 -7.94
N THR A 51 17.18 0.74 -9.00
CA THR A 51 18.02 1.14 -10.12
C THR A 51 17.17 1.27 -11.36
N MET A 52 17.29 2.39 -12.06
CA MET A 52 16.67 2.61 -13.36
C MET A 52 17.75 2.88 -14.42
N ASP A 53 17.76 2.10 -15.49
CA ASP A 53 18.59 2.38 -16.68
C ASP A 53 17.70 3.07 -17.70
N LEU A 54 17.87 4.39 -17.87
CA LEU A 54 17.02 5.24 -18.70
C LEU A 54 17.71 5.60 -20.02
N ASP A 55 17.03 5.37 -21.15
CA ASP A 55 17.50 5.83 -22.45
C ASP A 55 17.17 7.33 -22.63
N LEU A 56 18.15 8.20 -22.36
CA LEU A 56 17.97 9.64 -22.43
C LEU A 56 17.72 10.12 -23.86
N ASN A 57 18.24 9.42 -24.88
CA ASN A 57 17.98 9.80 -26.27
C ASN A 57 16.48 9.67 -26.57
N ARG A 58 15.88 8.57 -26.13
CA ARG A 58 14.42 8.36 -26.23
C ARG A 58 13.63 9.41 -25.49
N LEU A 59 14.02 9.69 -24.26
CA LEU A 59 13.31 10.69 -23.46
C LEU A 59 13.45 12.10 -24.04
N ASN A 60 14.54 12.39 -24.75
CA ASN A 60 14.77 13.66 -25.45
C ASN A 60 14.22 13.70 -26.89
N GLY A 61 13.63 12.61 -27.40
CA GLY A 61 13.11 12.55 -28.77
C GLY A 61 14.19 12.42 -29.85
N MET A 62 15.42 12.10 -29.45
CA MET A 62 16.50 11.74 -30.36
C MET A 62 16.37 10.24 -30.68
N GLY A 63 16.47 9.87 -31.96
CA GLY A 63 16.29 8.50 -32.43
C GLY A 63 17.21 7.45 -31.79
N PHE A 64 17.00 6.18 -32.16
CA PHE A 64 17.66 4.97 -31.63
C PHE A 64 19.21 5.01 -31.74
N ALA A 65 19.89 5.77 -30.87
CA ALA A 65 21.33 5.69 -30.71
C ALA A 65 21.65 4.83 -29.48
N PRO A 66 22.39 3.71 -29.64
CA PRO A 66 22.53 2.67 -28.61
C PRO A 66 23.41 3.05 -27.40
N GLN A 67 23.76 4.33 -27.21
CA GLN A 67 24.72 4.79 -26.20
C GLN A 67 24.16 5.80 -25.18
N GLY A 68 22.83 6.00 -25.13
CA GLY A 68 22.18 7.01 -24.28
C GLY A 68 21.68 6.54 -22.91
N ALA A 69 21.98 5.30 -22.49
CA ALA A 69 21.46 4.75 -21.24
C ALA A 69 22.19 5.34 -20.02
N VAL A 70 21.46 6.05 -19.16
CA VAL A 70 21.97 6.57 -17.88
C VAL A 70 21.37 5.77 -16.74
N ARG A 71 22.24 5.25 -15.88
CA ARG A 71 21.85 4.57 -14.65
C ARG A 71 21.54 5.59 -13.56
N VAL A 72 20.31 5.58 -13.07
CA VAL A 72 19.82 6.37 -11.94
C VAL A 72 19.60 5.43 -10.75
N GLN A 73 20.20 5.73 -9.61
CA GLN A 73 20.06 4.95 -8.39
C GLN A 73 19.30 5.74 -7.33
N PHE A 74 18.38 5.05 -6.66
CA PHE A 74 17.61 5.55 -5.55
C PHE A 74 17.78 4.62 -4.36
N ALA A 75 17.90 5.18 -3.16
CA ALA A 75 17.54 4.43 -1.97
C ALA A 75 16.01 4.42 -1.86
N VAL A 76 15.46 3.36 -1.29
CA VAL A 76 14.05 3.34 -0.89
C VAL A 76 13.94 4.00 0.48
N ALA A 77 13.00 4.93 0.65
CA ALA A 77 12.73 5.52 1.95
C ALA A 77 12.33 4.43 2.95
N ALA A 78 12.89 4.51 4.15
CA ALA A 78 12.64 3.52 5.18
C ALA A 78 11.15 3.40 5.52
N ASN A 79 10.73 2.19 5.87
CA ASN A 79 9.35 1.90 6.29
C ASN A 79 8.29 2.32 5.26
N SER A 80 8.60 2.16 3.97
CA SER A 80 7.66 2.39 2.88
C SER A 80 6.58 1.30 2.83
N PHE A 81 5.30 1.69 2.72
CA PHE A 81 4.15 0.79 2.66
C PHE A 81 3.95 0.09 1.30
N PHE A 82 5.04 -0.30 0.65
CA PHE A 82 4.96 -1.30 -0.42
C PHE A 82 4.90 -2.67 0.25
N SER A 83 3.69 -3.19 0.44
CA SER A 83 3.47 -4.40 1.21
C SER A 83 3.52 -5.67 0.37
N ILE A 84 4.01 -6.77 0.97
CA ILE A 84 3.88 -8.12 0.43
C ILE A 84 3.26 -9.05 1.46
N LEU A 85 2.58 -10.08 0.97
CA LEU A 85 2.10 -11.19 1.79
C LEU A 85 3.03 -12.39 1.61
N VAL A 86 3.45 -13.00 2.72
CA VAL A 86 4.29 -14.21 2.77
C VAL A 86 3.57 -15.24 3.62
N PHE A 87 3.40 -16.47 3.12
CA PHE A 87 2.79 -17.55 3.89
C PHE A 87 3.70 -18.77 3.92
N ASN A 88 4.09 -19.20 5.11
CA ASN A 88 5.07 -20.28 5.32
C ASN A 88 6.30 -20.07 4.43
N ASP A 89 6.94 -18.90 4.54
CA ASP A 89 8.13 -18.48 3.80
C ASP A 89 7.96 -18.35 2.28
N LEU A 90 6.75 -18.52 1.75
CA LEU A 90 6.45 -18.39 0.32
C LEU A 90 5.73 -17.07 0.03
N LEU A 91 6.27 -16.31 -0.92
CA LEU A 91 5.63 -15.11 -1.44
C LEU A 91 4.23 -15.43 -1.99
N ARG A 92 3.22 -14.69 -1.53
CA ARG A 92 1.86 -14.69 -2.07
C ARG A 92 1.60 -13.54 -3.02
N GLY A 93 2.39 -12.47 -2.89
CA GLY A 93 2.42 -11.35 -3.82
C GLY A 93 2.34 -10.00 -3.11
N PRO A 94 2.48 -8.91 -3.87
CA PRO A 94 2.36 -7.55 -3.35
C PRO A 94 0.91 -7.12 -3.16
N GLU A 95 0.67 -6.31 -2.13
CA GLU A 95 -0.56 -5.55 -1.94
C GLU A 95 -0.41 -4.13 -2.51
N GLN A 96 -1.54 -3.43 -2.67
CA GLN A 96 -1.54 -2.04 -3.07
C GLN A 96 -0.72 -1.20 -2.09
N GLY A 97 0.17 -0.37 -2.62
CA GLY A 97 1.15 0.34 -1.81
C GLY A 97 2.21 1.02 -2.66
N SER A 98 3.14 1.73 -2.02
CA SER A 98 4.22 2.42 -2.73
C SER A 98 5.51 2.46 -1.93
N MET A 99 6.61 2.55 -2.68
CA MET A 99 7.95 2.79 -2.15
C MET A 99 8.47 4.14 -2.62
N ALA A 100 8.83 5.00 -1.66
CA ALA A 100 9.33 6.32 -1.96
C ALA A 100 10.81 6.26 -2.37
N LEU A 101 11.17 6.99 -3.42
CA LEU A 101 12.51 6.97 -3.99
C LEU A 101 13.30 8.20 -3.56
N VAL A 102 14.45 7.96 -2.93
CA VAL A 102 15.39 8.99 -2.51
C VAL A 102 16.60 8.96 -3.45
N PRO A 103 16.79 9.96 -4.32
CA PRO A 103 17.88 9.97 -5.29
C PRO A 103 19.23 9.97 -4.57
N GLN A 104 20.14 9.06 -4.97
CA GLN A 104 21.49 8.95 -4.39
C GLN A 104 22.52 9.81 -5.12
N GLN A 105 22.14 10.36 -6.27
CA GLN A 105 23.04 11.04 -7.18
C GLN A 105 22.33 12.17 -7.91
N SER A 106 23.07 13.25 -8.17
CA SER A 106 22.60 14.36 -8.99
C SER A 106 22.79 14.00 -10.46
N ILE A 107 21.68 13.72 -11.16
CA ILE A 107 21.68 13.44 -12.60
C ILE A 107 20.83 14.49 -13.32
N VAL A 108 21.31 14.95 -14.47
CA VAL A 108 20.55 15.81 -15.37
C VAL A 108 19.55 14.93 -16.13
N LEU A 109 18.27 15.11 -15.83
CA LEU A 109 17.16 14.43 -16.48
C LEU A 109 16.33 15.42 -17.29
N PRO A 110 15.55 14.95 -18.28
CA PRO A 110 14.57 15.77 -18.99
C PRO A 110 13.68 16.54 -18.01
N SER A 111 13.35 17.80 -18.33
CA SER A 111 12.79 18.78 -17.39
C SER A 111 11.63 18.27 -16.54
N LEU A 112 10.66 17.57 -17.15
CA LEU A 112 9.49 17.02 -16.45
C LEU A 112 9.88 15.95 -15.42
N LEU A 113 10.74 14.99 -15.80
CA LEU A 113 11.20 13.94 -14.89
C LEU A 113 12.16 14.48 -13.82
N GLY A 114 13.03 15.42 -14.21
CA GLY A 114 13.95 16.10 -13.31
C GLY A 114 13.24 16.91 -12.22
N ALA A 115 12.10 17.53 -12.54
CA ALA A 115 11.30 18.27 -11.56
C ALA A 115 10.72 17.35 -10.46
N SER A 116 10.41 16.09 -10.80
CA SER A 116 9.84 15.11 -9.87
C SER A 116 10.86 14.21 -9.20
N ILE A 117 12.16 14.30 -9.53
CA ILE A 117 13.18 13.32 -9.14
C ILE A 117 13.31 13.07 -7.63
N LYS A 118 12.99 14.08 -6.80
CA LYS A 118 13.04 14.02 -5.33
C LYS A 118 11.74 13.54 -4.69
N GLN A 119 10.74 13.20 -5.49
CA GLN A 119 9.41 12.82 -5.04
C GLN A 119 8.82 11.71 -5.93
N LEU A 120 9.69 10.87 -6.51
CA LEU A 120 9.25 9.70 -7.25
C LEU A 120 8.87 8.58 -6.29
N ILE A 121 7.88 7.79 -6.71
CA ILE A 121 7.49 6.54 -6.06
C ILE A 121 7.46 5.43 -7.09
N VAL A 122 7.75 4.19 -6.67
CA VAL A 122 7.26 2.99 -7.36
C VAL A 122 5.99 2.56 -6.64
N GLU A 123 4.90 2.43 -7.39
CA GLU A 123 3.59 2.11 -6.84
C GLU A 123 3.08 0.78 -7.40
N LYS A 124 2.50 -0.05 -6.53
CA LYS A 124 1.63 -1.17 -6.92
C LYS A 124 0.26 -0.65 -7.28
N LEU A 125 -0.10 -0.81 -8.55
CA LEU A 125 -1.40 -0.44 -9.07
C LEU A 125 -2.48 -1.45 -8.63
N PRO A 126 -3.76 -1.03 -8.56
CA PRO A 126 -4.87 -1.94 -8.27
C PRO A 126 -4.89 -3.15 -9.20
N SER A 127 -5.22 -4.31 -8.64
CA SER A 127 -5.38 -5.54 -9.42
C SER A 127 -6.43 -5.36 -10.52
N GLY A 128 -6.17 -5.94 -11.70
CA GLY A 128 -7.04 -5.82 -12.86
C GLY A 128 -6.76 -4.60 -13.76
N GLN A 129 -5.83 -3.72 -13.37
CA GLN A 129 -5.29 -2.73 -14.30
C GLN A 129 -4.35 -3.38 -15.33
N GLN A 130 -4.14 -2.69 -16.46
CA GLN A 130 -3.25 -3.16 -17.53
C GLN A 130 -1.80 -3.37 -17.05
N PHE A 131 -1.36 -2.52 -16.12
CA PHE A 131 -0.01 -2.56 -15.57
C PHE A 131 -0.08 -2.83 -14.07
N ASP A 132 0.91 -3.56 -13.59
CA ASP A 132 0.98 -3.99 -12.21
C ASP A 132 1.74 -2.98 -11.33
N LEU A 133 2.79 -2.35 -11.89
CA LEU A 133 3.55 -1.30 -11.21
C LEU A 133 3.68 -0.05 -12.08
N ALA A 134 3.90 1.10 -11.44
CA ALA A 134 4.21 2.36 -12.11
C ALA A 134 5.22 3.22 -11.34
N VAL A 135 5.97 4.04 -12.07
CA VAL A 135 6.80 5.12 -11.51
C VAL A 135 6.02 6.43 -11.63
N ARG A 136 5.74 7.06 -10.49
CA ARG A 136 4.84 8.22 -10.40
C ARG A 136 5.44 9.33 -9.56
N ASP A 137 4.91 10.52 -9.74
CA ASP A 137 5.10 11.63 -8.83
C ASP A 137 4.19 11.48 -7.59
N ALA A 138 4.79 11.44 -6.41
CA ALA A 138 4.11 11.30 -5.12
C ALA A 138 2.99 12.32 -4.88
N LYS A 139 3.19 13.57 -5.30
CA LYS A 139 2.32 14.69 -4.95
C LYS A 139 1.20 14.88 -5.96
N THR A 140 1.55 14.77 -7.24
CA THR A 140 0.64 15.07 -8.34
C THR A 140 -0.01 13.82 -8.90
N SER A 141 0.47 12.62 -8.53
CA SER A 141 0.03 11.37 -9.12
C SER A 141 0.31 11.27 -10.63
N PHE A 142 1.16 12.15 -11.18
CA PHE A 142 1.58 12.10 -12.58
C PHE A 142 2.38 10.81 -12.83
N THR A 143 1.98 10.05 -13.84
CA THR A 143 2.62 8.76 -14.15
C THR A 143 3.67 8.95 -15.22
N PHE A 144 4.94 8.70 -14.91
CA PHE A 144 6.02 8.77 -15.90
C PHE A 144 6.14 7.48 -16.68
N PHE A 145 6.22 6.36 -15.95
CA PHE A 145 6.44 5.05 -16.54
C PHE A 145 5.46 4.02 -15.98
N ASN A 146 4.93 3.20 -16.87
CA ASN A 146 4.35 1.92 -16.49
C ASN A 146 5.46 0.86 -16.51
N ILE A 147 5.38 -0.14 -15.63
CA ILE A 147 6.36 -1.22 -15.57
C ILE A 147 5.72 -2.51 -16.07
N GLU A 148 6.44 -3.20 -16.95
CA GLU A 148 5.99 -4.45 -17.56
C GLU A 148 7.10 -5.50 -17.59
N GLY A 149 6.73 -6.77 -17.47
CA GLY A 149 7.64 -7.92 -17.61
C GLY A 149 8.50 -8.16 -16.38
N HIS A 150 8.26 -7.44 -15.27
CA HIS A 150 8.93 -7.71 -14.02
C HIS A 150 8.50 -9.04 -13.41
N GLN A 151 9.39 -9.61 -12.62
CA GLN A 151 9.14 -10.78 -11.79
C GLN A 151 9.44 -10.43 -10.35
N TYR A 152 8.64 -10.96 -9.45
CA TYR A 152 8.88 -10.89 -8.01
C TYR A 152 9.61 -12.15 -7.56
N ASP A 153 10.65 -11.95 -6.76
CA ASP A 153 11.35 -13.02 -6.06
C ASP A 153 11.52 -12.64 -4.59
N TYR A 154 11.49 -13.63 -3.71
CA TYR A 154 11.56 -13.43 -2.27
C TYR A 154 12.45 -14.48 -1.62
N ASP A 155 13.50 -14.00 -0.94
CA ASP A 155 14.34 -14.82 -0.08
C ASP A 155 13.84 -14.67 1.37
N ALA A 156 13.25 -15.73 1.92
CA ALA A 156 12.73 -15.73 3.28
C ALA A 156 13.84 -15.69 4.35
N GLN A 157 15.01 -16.26 4.09
CA GLN A 157 16.13 -16.24 5.04
C GLN A 157 16.73 -14.84 5.16
N ALA A 158 16.86 -14.13 4.04
CA ALA A 158 17.33 -12.76 4.01
C ALA A 158 16.22 -11.71 4.21
N GLN A 159 14.96 -12.14 4.25
CA GLN A 159 13.78 -11.29 4.17
C GLN A 159 13.88 -10.26 3.04
N LEU A 160 14.35 -10.68 1.87
CA LEU A 160 14.70 -9.81 0.76
C LEU A 160 13.70 -9.97 -0.38
N LEU A 161 13.01 -8.88 -0.73
CA LEU A 161 12.21 -8.77 -1.95
C LEU A 161 13.07 -8.27 -3.10
N SER A 162 13.07 -9.01 -4.21
CA SER A 162 13.67 -8.59 -5.46
C SER A 162 12.62 -8.41 -6.55
N ILE A 163 12.74 -7.35 -7.33
CA ILE A 163 11.93 -7.11 -8.53
C ILE A 163 12.91 -6.93 -9.69
N HIS A 164 12.93 -7.89 -10.62
CA HIS A 164 13.86 -7.89 -11.75
C HIS A 164 13.13 -8.04 -13.08
N GLY A 165 13.82 -7.78 -14.19
CA GLY A 165 13.27 -7.90 -15.54
C GLY A 165 12.30 -6.77 -15.95
N GLY A 166 12.03 -5.81 -15.08
CA GLY A 166 11.09 -4.72 -15.33
C GLY A 166 11.55 -3.80 -16.47
N ARG A 167 10.64 -3.56 -17.42
CA ARG A 167 10.81 -2.55 -18.49
C ARG A 167 10.03 -1.30 -18.15
N LEU A 168 10.63 -0.14 -18.36
CA LEU A 168 9.97 1.15 -18.18
C LEU A 168 9.34 1.59 -19.51
N LEU A 169 8.02 1.62 -19.55
CA LEU A 169 7.24 2.05 -20.70
C LEU A 169 6.74 3.48 -20.48
N ILE A 170 6.94 4.37 -21.45
CA ILE A 170 6.43 5.75 -21.39
C ILE A 170 4.91 5.71 -21.23
N SER A 171 4.38 6.37 -20.19
CA SER A 171 2.94 6.39 -19.97
C SER A 171 2.22 7.24 -21.03
N ASN A 172 0.91 7.03 -21.21
CA ASN A 172 0.08 7.90 -22.04
C ASN A 172 0.13 9.38 -21.60
N GLU A 173 0.20 9.61 -20.30
CA GLU A 173 0.25 10.94 -19.69
C GLU A 173 1.58 11.64 -20.02
N PHE A 174 2.68 10.90 -19.86
CA PHE A 174 4.02 11.41 -20.12
C PHE A 174 4.27 11.65 -21.61
N ALA A 175 3.84 10.73 -22.48
CA ALA A 175 3.91 10.89 -23.93
C ALA A 175 3.21 12.18 -24.40
N LYS A 176 2.03 12.49 -23.84
CA LYS A 176 1.30 13.73 -24.13
C LYS A 176 2.05 14.96 -23.63
N ALA A 177 2.58 14.92 -22.41
CA ALA A 177 3.35 16.02 -21.83
C ALA A 177 4.66 16.30 -22.61
N LEU A 178 5.21 15.28 -23.26
CA LEU A 178 6.36 15.39 -24.16
C LEU A 178 5.99 15.89 -25.57
N GLY A 179 4.70 16.11 -25.87
CA GLY A 179 4.23 16.47 -27.21
C GLY A 179 4.32 15.32 -28.23
N ARG A 180 4.52 14.08 -27.76
CA ARG A 180 4.77 12.89 -28.59
C ARG A 180 3.83 11.75 -28.18
N PRO A 181 2.51 11.87 -28.40
CA PRO A 181 1.55 10.85 -27.97
C PRO A 181 1.78 9.46 -28.58
N ALA A 182 2.44 9.38 -29.75
CA ALA A 182 2.83 8.12 -30.39
C ALA A 182 3.89 7.33 -29.62
N ASP A 183 4.62 7.97 -28.69
CA ASP A 183 5.63 7.32 -27.87
C ASP A 183 5.04 6.57 -26.66
N ALA A 184 3.72 6.60 -26.47
CA ALA A 184 3.06 5.86 -25.41
C ALA A 184 3.35 4.35 -25.53
N SER A 185 3.64 3.71 -24.40
CA SER A 185 4.04 2.30 -24.29
C SER A 185 5.38 1.94 -24.94
N VAL A 186 6.13 2.92 -25.47
CA VAL A 186 7.50 2.68 -25.95
C VAL A 186 8.41 2.45 -24.75
N VAL A 187 9.30 1.46 -24.84
CA VAL A 187 10.30 1.17 -23.82
C VAL A 187 11.35 2.28 -23.79
N ALA A 188 11.44 2.95 -22.64
CA ALA A 188 12.42 4.00 -22.35
C ALA A 188 13.51 3.57 -21.36
N GLY A 189 13.46 2.32 -20.87
CA GLY A 189 14.47 1.84 -19.94
C GLY A 189 14.16 0.52 -19.27
N LYS A 190 14.96 0.20 -18.26
CA LYS A 190 14.79 -0.95 -17.37
C LYS A 190 14.79 -0.49 -15.91
N ILE A 191 14.17 -1.29 -15.06
CA ILE A 191 14.14 -1.08 -13.62
C ILE A 191 14.40 -2.38 -12.87
N SER A 192 15.13 -2.28 -11.77
CA SER A 192 15.31 -3.34 -10.78
C SER A 192 15.18 -2.80 -9.36
N VAL A 193 14.62 -3.60 -8.47
CA VAL A 193 14.44 -3.27 -7.05
C VAL A 193 15.03 -4.39 -6.20
N GLY A 194 15.74 -4.02 -5.13
CA GLY A 194 16.08 -4.92 -4.03
C GLY A 194 15.71 -4.24 -2.72
N ALA A 195 14.85 -4.86 -1.92
CA ALA A 195 14.31 -4.27 -0.70
C ALA A 195 14.37 -5.27 0.46
N ALA A 196 15.01 -4.89 1.55
CA ALA A 196 14.90 -5.58 2.83
C ALA A 196 13.49 -5.38 3.36
N MET A 197 12.86 -6.46 3.80
CA MET A 197 11.48 -6.49 4.24
C MET A 197 11.42 -6.77 5.73
N GLN A 198 10.47 -6.17 6.42
CA GLN A 198 10.20 -6.43 7.83
C GLN A 198 8.71 -6.69 8.06
N PRO A 199 8.33 -7.57 8.99
CA PRO A 199 6.94 -7.84 9.30
C PRO A 199 6.31 -6.64 10.00
N VAL A 200 5.06 -6.34 9.62
CA VAL A 200 4.17 -5.43 10.37
C VAL A 200 2.96 -6.14 10.95
N GLU A 201 2.68 -7.35 10.46
CA GLU A 201 1.62 -8.22 10.95
C GLU A 201 2.04 -9.67 10.76
N VAL A 202 1.90 -10.48 11.81
CA VAL A 202 2.18 -11.92 11.83
C VAL A 202 0.95 -12.65 12.32
N THR A 203 0.24 -13.29 11.40
CA THR A 203 -1.02 -14.01 11.64
C THR A 203 -0.75 -15.51 11.73
N GLN A 204 -1.16 -16.13 12.84
CA GLN A 204 -1.18 -17.58 12.98
C GLN A 204 -2.53 -18.12 12.49
N LEU A 205 -2.49 -18.99 11.49
CA LEU A 205 -3.65 -19.71 10.97
C LEU A 205 -3.65 -21.16 11.47
N VAL A 206 -4.79 -21.64 11.95
CA VAL A 206 -5.04 -23.05 12.29
C VAL A 206 -6.31 -23.48 11.60
N ASN A 207 -6.21 -24.49 10.72
CA ASN A 207 -7.32 -24.96 9.90
C ASN A 207 -8.05 -23.81 9.17
N GLY A 208 -7.29 -22.86 8.61
CA GLY A 208 -7.81 -21.70 7.88
C GLY A 208 -8.41 -20.60 8.76
N GLU A 209 -8.48 -20.80 10.08
CA GLU A 209 -8.98 -19.80 11.02
C GLU A 209 -7.82 -19.02 11.66
N ILE A 210 -8.02 -17.71 11.83
CA ILE A 210 -7.07 -16.85 12.54
C ILE A 210 -7.10 -17.21 14.02
N LYS A 211 -5.97 -17.67 14.53
CA LYS A 211 -5.76 -17.97 15.95
C LYS A 211 -5.17 -16.80 16.72
N SER A 212 -4.22 -16.10 16.11
CA SER A 212 -3.62 -14.89 16.69
C SER A 212 -3.05 -14.00 15.59
N VAL A 213 -2.89 -12.73 15.91
CA VAL A 213 -2.18 -11.73 15.11
C VAL A 213 -1.22 -11.00 16.04
N VAL A 214 0.03 -10.84 15.62
CA VAL A 214 1.05 -10.08 16.32
C VAL A 214 1.52 -8.95 15.42
N MET A 215 1.50 -7.71 15.90
CA MET A 215 2.15 -6.57 15.26
C MET A 215 3.49 -6.30 15.96
N PRO A 216 4.61 -6.76 15.39
CA PRO A 216 5.92 -6.55 16.00
C PRO A 216 6.34 -5.07 15.93
N PRO A 217 7.19 -4.60 16.86
CA PRO A 217 7.90 -3.34 16.71
C PRO A 217 8.60 -3.24 15.37
N LEU A 218 8.59 -2.06 14.75
CA LEU A 218 9.42 -1.83 13.58
C LEU A 218 10.91 -1.95 13.95
N GLY A 219 11.66 -2.57 13.05
CA GLY A 219 13.10 -2.58 13.12
C GLY A 219 13.64 -1.15 13.11
N SER A 220 14.70 -0.92 13.88
CA SER A 220 15.50 0.30 13.73
C SER A 220 16.14 0.27 12.34
N ALA A 221 15.49 0.89 11.35
CA ALA A 221 16.04 1.02 10.01
C ALA A 221 17.47 1.58 10.12
N ASN A 222 18.45 0.77 9.72
CA ASN A 222 19.86 1.15 9.77
C ASN A 222 20.15 2.27 8.76
N GLY A 223 19.86 3.52 9.11
CA GLY A 223 20.07 4.66 8.22
C GLY A 223 19.35 5.94 8.63
N ARG A 224 20.05 6.77 9.42
CA ARG A 224 19.81 8.19 9.73
C ARG A 224 18.39 8.55 10.20
N GLU A 225 18.30 8.71 11.52
CA GLU A 225 17.09 8.88 12.35
C GLU A 225 16.41 7.56 12.68
N THR A 226 17.02 6.78 13.58
CA THR A 226 16.25 5.86 14.42
C THR A 226 15.12 6.67 15.05
N PRO A 227 13.84 6.37 14.75
CA PRO A 227 12.77 6.86 15.59
C PRO A 227 13.08 6.33 16.99
N THR A 228 13.14 7.18 18.00
CA THR A 228 13.13 6.70 19.38
C THR A 228 11.82 5.93 19.55
N LEU A 229 11.92 4.60 19.66
CA LEU A 229 10.75 3.77 19.92
C LEU A 229 10.07 4.29 21.18
N VAL A 230 8.75 4.39 21.13
CA VAL A 230 7.96 4.77 22.29
C VAL A 230 7.96 3.55 23.23
N PRO A 231 8.23 3.73 24.54
CA PRO A 231 8.11 2.62 25.48
C PRO A 231 6.69 2.04 25.49
N GLY A 232 6.57 0.72 25.33
CA GLY A 232 5.31 0.02 25.16
C GLY A 232 4.89 -0.12 23.69
N PRO A 233 3.71 -0.69 23.40
CA PRO A 233 3.17 -0.72 22.04
C PRO A 233 2.67 0.68 21.63
N ASP A 234 2.97 1.10 20.39
CA ASP A 234 2.51 2.38 19.84
C ASP A 234 2.10 2.19 18.38
N VAL A 235 0.82 2.33 18.07
CA VAL A 235 0.31 2.07 16.71
C VAL A 235 0.14 3.37 15.96
N ILE A 236 0.85 3.48 14.84
CA ILE A 236 0.60 4.50 13.83
C ILE A 236 -0.37 3.94 12.82
N VAL A 237 -1.44 4.69 12.57
CA VAL A 237 -2.45 4.35 11.57
C VAL A 237 -2.37 5.30 10.37
N GLY A 238 -2.29 4.72 9.19
CA GLY A 238 -2.17 5.38 7.89
C GLY A 238 -3.50 5.43 7.12
N GLU A 239 -3.48 4.90 5.90
CA GLU A 239 -4.64 4.91 5.00
C GLU A 239 -5.80 4.06 5.53
N LEU A 240 -7.01 4.37 5.05
CA LEU A 240 -8.24 3.61 5.29
C LEU A 240 -8.68 2.93 3.98
N PRO A 241 -8.01 1.83 3.57
CA PRO A 241 -8.21 1.24 2.24
C PRO A 241 -9.59 0.60 2.04
N GLU A 242 -10.24 0.15 3.10
CA GLU A 242 -11.48 -0.64 3.01
C GLU A 242 -12.49 -0.19 4.06
N MET A 243 -13.77 -0.26 3.69
CA MET A 243 -14.89 -0.10 4.61
C MET A 243 -15.91 -1.20 4.35
N ALA A 244 -16.28 -1.91 5.40
CA ALA A 244 -17.30 -2.95 5.36
C ALA A 244 -18.49 -2.54 6.24
N GLN A 245 -19.70 -2.75 5.75
CA GLN A 245 -20.91 -2.60 6.55
C GLN A 245 -21.41 -3.98 6.96
N TYR A 246 -21.63 -4.16 8.26
CA TYR A 246 -22.16 -5.38 8.84
C TYR A 246 -23.58 -5.14 9.36
N GLY A 247 -24.48 -6.04 9.01
CA GLY A 247 -25.91 -5.94 9.32
C GLY A 247 -26.69 -5.16 8.27
N ASN A 248 -27.99 -5.45 8.20
CA ASN A 248 -28.96 -4.68 7.45
C ASN A 248 -29.65 -3.72 8.41
N ASP A 249 -30.02 -2.54 7.92
CA ASP A 249 -30.68 -1.44 8.67
C ASP A 249 -32.07 -1.82 9.26
N THR A 250 -32.39 -3.11 9.32
CA THR A 250 -33.70 -3.65 9.70
C THR A 250 -33.88 -3.80 11.20
N VAL A 251 -32.80 -3.88 11.97
CA VAL A 251 -32.85 -3.95 13.44
C VAL A 251 -32.36 -2.62 14.03
N ASN A 252 -33.29 -1.83 14.57
CA ASN A 252 -33.05 -0.55 15.26
C ASN A 252 -32.38 0.56 14.43
N HIS A 253 -32.38 0.45 13.09
CA HIS A 253 -31.71 1.39 12.19
C HIS A 253 -30.20 1.57 12.44
N LEU A 254 -29.56 0.49 12.89
CA LEU A 254 -28.15 0.44 13.22
C LEU A 254 -27.43 -0.50 12.26
N VAL A 255 -26.29 -0.03 11.79
CA VAL A 255 -25.36 -0.84 11.01
C VAL A 255 -23.99 -0.79 11.69
N GLY A 256 -23.30 -1.93 11.74
CA GLY A 256 -21.90 -1.97 12.11
C GLY A 256 -21.06 -1.51 10.93
N LEU A 257 -20.02 -0.71 11.17
CA LEU A 257 -19.03 -0.36 10.15
C LEU A 257 -17.67 -0.84 10.62
N GLY A 258 -17.03 -1.68 9.80
CA GLY A 258 -15.61 -1.98 9.90
C GLY A 258 -14.84 -1.10 8.94
N VAL A 259 -13.70 -0.57 9.39
CA VAL A 259 -12.77 0.18 8.54
C VAL A 259 -11.43 -0.54 8.61
N GLY A 260 -10.93 -0.97 7.46
CA GLY A 260 -9.58 -1.48 7.33
C GLY A 260 -8.60 -0.31 7.39
N THR A 261 -7.48 -0.50 8.09
CA THR A 261 -6.41 0.50 8.24
C THR A 261 -5.08 -0.10 7.79
N THR A 262 -4.21 0.70 7.18
CA THR A 262 -2.79 0.36 7.15
C THR A 262 -2.17 0.81 8.48
N SER A 263 -1.44 -0.06 9.17
CA SER A 263 -0.91 0.25 10.49
C SER A 263 0.48 -0.35 10.69
N CYS A 264 1.25 0.24 11.61
CA CYS A 264 2.57 -0.23 12.04
C CYS A 264 2.77 0.08 13.53
N ASN A 265 3.63 -0.68 14.20
CA ASN A 265 3.95 -0.50 15.61
C ASN A 265 5.29 0.25 15.75
N ALA A 266 5.22 1.54 16.10
CA ALA A 266 6.36 2.41 16.40
C ALA A 266 6.83 2.31 17.87
N GLY A 267 6.22 1.42 18.64
CA GLY A 267 6.59 1.11 20.01
C GLY A 267 7.76 0.13 20.13
N ASP A 268 8.15 -0.21 21.35
CA ASP A 268 9.21 -1.19 21.64
C ASP A 268 8.70 -2.56 22.13
N GLN A 269 7.38 -2.70 22.30
CA GLN A 269 6.71 -3.97 22.65
C GLN A 269 5.78 -4.43 21.53
N PRO A 270 5.60 -5.75 21.33
CA PRO A 270 4.61 -6.29 20.40
C PRO A 270 3.19 -5.93 20.81
N LEU A 271 2.29 -5.97 19.83
CA LEU A 271 0.87 -5.76 20.04
C LEU A 271 0.09 -6.98 19.52
N ASP A 272 -0.69 -7.61 20.40
CA ASP A 272 -1.27 -8.93 20.16
C ASP A 272 -2.80 -8.89 20.04
N TRP A 273 -3.36 -9.65 19.10
CA TRP A 273 -4.79 -9.98 19.03
C TRP A 273 -4.96 -11.50 19.05
N PHE A 274 -5.84 -12.01 19.89
CA PHE A 274 -6.09 -13.44 20.02
C PHE A 274 -7.49 -13.82 19.56
N ALA A 275 -7.68 -15.02 19.01
CA ALA A 275 -9.04 -15.50 18.77
C ALA A 275 -9.84 -15.59 20.07
N LEU A 276 -11.15 -15.33 19.97
CA LEU A 276 -12.08 -15.56 21.08
C LEU A 276 -12.02 -17.03 21.54
N SER A 277 -12.22 -17.33 22.82
CA SER A 277 -12.72 -16.48 23.91
C SER A 277 -11.66 -15.63 24.63
N ASN A 278 -10.43 -15.53 24.13
CA ASN A 278 -9.45 -14.61 24.72
C ASN A 278 -9.86 -13.17 24.39
N THR A 279 -10.07 -12.36 25.43
CA THR A 279 -10.50 -10.96 25.28
C THR A 279 -9.34 -9.97 25.34
N ASP A 280 -8.09 -10.45 25.40
CA ASP A 280 -6.89 -9.62 25.34
C ASP A 280 -6.71 -9.11 23.90
N HIS A 281 -7.36 -7.98 23.64
CA HIS A 281 -7.33 -7.27 22.38
C HIS A 281 -7.05 -5.79 22.65
N PRO A 282 -6.10 -5.18 21.93
CA PRO A 282 -5.83 -3.76 22.06
C PRO A 282 -6.98 -2.95 21.46
N VAL A 283 -7.24 -1.80 22.08
CA VAL A 283 -8.16 -0.80 21.57
C VAL A 283 -7.34 0.34 21.00
N ILE A 284 -7.45 0.57 19.69
CA ILE A 284 -6.81 1.69 19.01
C ILE A 284 -7.84 2.81 18.82
N PRO A 285 -7.83 3.87 19.67
CA PRO A 285 -8.79 4.95 19.55
C PRO A 285 -8.50 5.79 18.31
N HIS A 286 -9.52 6.00 17.48
CA HIS A 286 -9.45 6.87 16.30
C HIS A 286 -10.52 7.95 16.37
N CYS A 287 -10.12 9.21 16.14
CA CYS A 287 -11.04 10.32 15.99
C CYS A 287 -11.39 10.49 14.50
N ILE A 288 -12.56 9.99 14.08
CA ILE A 288 -13.10 10.27 12.75
C ILE A 288 -13.82 11.62 12.79
N GLY A 289 -13.16 12.67 12.30
CA GLY A 289 -13.75 14.00 12.24
C GLY A 289 -14.63 14.19 10.98
N ARG A 290 -15.89 14.61 11.14
CA ARG A 290 -16.69 15.15 10.03
C ARG A 290 -16.15 16.54 9.64
N ARG A 291 -15.55 16.69 8.45
CA ARG A 291 -15.35 18.02 7.83
C ARG A 291 -16.09 18.09 6.48
N ARG A 292 -17.20 18.85 6.46
CA ARG A 292 -18.05 19.24 5.31
C ARG A 292 -18.58 18.12 4.40
N LEU A 293 -19.59 17.40 4.89
CA LEU A 293 -20.96 17.66 4.43
C LEU A 293 -21.49 18.82 5.27
N GLN A 294 -22.00 19.86 4.64
CA GLN A 294 -22.42 21.08 5.33
C GLN A 294 -23.85 20.92 5.87
N PHE A 295 -23.99 20.50 7.14
CA PHE A 295 -25.19 20.80 7.93
C PHE A 295 -24.79 21.23 9.35
N ARG A 296 -25.35 22.36 9.74
CA ARG A 296 -25.03 23.17 10.91
C ARG A 296 -25.80 22.65 12.12
N LEU A 297 -25.14 22.16 13.17
CA LEU A 297 -25.66 22.16 14.55
C LEU A 297 -24.51 22.44 15.54
N GLN A 298 -24.83 23.25 16.54
CA GLN A 298 -23.92 23.87 17.52
C GLN A 298 -23.50 22.92 18.66
N HIS A 299 -22.27 23.11 19.15
CA HIS A 299 -21.70 22.82 20.49
C HIS A 299 -22.41 21.83 21.44
N GLN A 300 -21.71 20.76 21.89
CA GLN A 300 -21.16 20.52 23.25
C GLN A 300 -20.94 19.01 23.58
N TRP A 301 -19.75 18.71 24.15
CA TRP A 301 -19.32 17.59 25.04
C TRP A 301 -19.47 16.08 24.69
N LEU A 302 -18.34 15.38 24.90
CA LEU A 302 -18.06 13.98 25.33
C LEU A 302 -18.67 12.73 24.64
N HIS A 303 -17.75 11.77 24.43
CA HIS A 303 -17.87 10.29 24.48
C HIS A 303 -18.73 9.52 23.46
N TYR A 304 -18.03 8.62 22.74
CA TYR A 304 -18.45 7.30 22.25
C TYR A 304 -19.50 7.16 21.13
N TRP A 305 -19.26 6.14 20.29
CA TRP A 305 -20.12 5.52 19.27
C TRP A 305 -20.56 6.39 18.08
N ILE A 306 -20.16 6.00 16.86
CA ILE A 306 -20.71 6.57 15.63
C ILE A 306 -21.68 5.56 14.99
N LYS A 307 -22.94 5.99 14.89
CA LYS A 307 -24.07 5.37 14.19
C LYS A 307 -24.44 6.21 12.94
N SER A 308 -24.65 5.51 11.82
CA SER A 308 -25.61 5.72 10.71
C SER A 308 -25.43 6.85 9.63
N VAL A 309 -25.36 6.40 8.35
CA VAL A 309 -25.87 6.90 7.01
C VAL A 309 -25.25 8.15 6.30
N PRO A 310 -25.28 8.31 4.95
CA PRO A 310 -24.63 7.51 3.89
C PRO A 310 -23.82 8.32 2.81
N TRP A 311 -23.02 7.61 2.02
CA TRP A 311 -22.44 7.89 0.69
C TRP A 311 -21.49 9.09 0.41
N MET A 312 -20.43 8.70 -0.32
CA MET A 312 -19.51 9.45 -1.18
C MET A 312 -18.28 10.08 -0.52
N LEU A 313 -17.17 9.32 -0.49
CA LEU A 313 -15.82 9.87 -0.37
C LEU A 313 -14.93 9.29 -1.46
N ARG A 314 -14.35 10.19 -2.26
CA ARG A 314 -13.17 9.90 -3.11
C ARG A 314 -11.97 9.65 -2.20
N SER A 315 -11.18 8.64 -2.53
CA SER A 315 -9.90 8.34 -1.86
C SER A 315 -8.98 9.56 -1.88
N VAL A 316 -8.66 10.08 -0.70
CA VAL A 316 -7.50 10.93 -0.49
C VAL A 316 -6.34 9.99 -0.22
N ARG A 317 -5.42 9.86 -1.18
CA ARG A 317 -4.19 9.09 -1.04
C ARG A 317 -3.15 9.99 -0.39
N LEU A 318 -2.76 9.66 0.83
CA LEU A 318 -1.69 10.35 1.54
C LEU A 318 -0.53 9.36 1.58
N GLN A 319 0.65 9.79 1.16
CA GLN A 319 1.83 8.97 1.28
C GLN A 319 2.21 8.89 2.75
N PHE A 320 2.01 7.72 3.34
CA PHE A 320 2.40 7.42 4.72
C PHE A 320 3.75 6.71 4.73
N GLU A 321 4.65 7.16 5.59
CA GLU A 321 5.92 6.50 5.91
C GLU A 321 5.93 6.27 7.43
N CYS A 322 6.11 5.02 7.87
CA CYS A 322 6.11 4.77 9.31
C CYS A 322 7.44 5.29 9.91
N GLY A 323 7.38 6.13 10.94
CA GLY A 323 8.59 6.67 11.59
C GLY A 323 9.23 7.91 10.94
N SER A 324 8.64 8.48 9.88
CA SER A 324 9.13 9.76 9.33
C SER A 324 8.76 10.93 10.26
N ASN A 325 9.76 11.61 10.84
CA ASN A 325 9.57 12.84 11.63
C ASN A 325 8.96 14.01 10.82
N ARG A 326 8.76 13.87 9.49
CA ARG A 326 8.37 14.98 8.60
C ARG A 326 6.88 15.27 8.51
N HIS A 327 6.02 14.44 9.08
CA HIS A 327 4.61 14.81 9.26
C HIS A 327 4.22 14.53 10.70
N ARG A 328 3.90 15.59 11.43
CA ARG A 328 3.35 15.54 12.79
C ARG A 328 1.93 14.94 12.72
N LEU A 329 1.85 13.64 12.48
CA LEU A 329 0.65 12.82 12.62
C LEU A 329 0.48 12.48 14.09
N ALA A 330 -0.77 12.48 14.55
CA ALA A 330 -1.13 12.52 15.96
C ALA A 330 -0.48 11.37 16.76
N ARG A 331 0.37 11.72 17.72
CA ARG A 331 0.86 10.78 18.75
C ARG A 331 -0.22 10.56 19.79
N MET A 332 -0.24 9.37 20.39
CA MET A 332 -1.11 9.07 21.52
C MET A 332 -0.82 10.07 22.66
N GLY A 333 -1.80 10.92 23.01
CA GLY A 333 -1.70 11.87 24.13
C GLY A 333 -1.54 13.36 23.78
N GLU A 334 -1.36 13.75 22.52
CA GLU A 334 -1.29 15.18 22.15
C GLU A 334 -2.59 15.69 21.49
N PRO A 335 -3.22 16.77 22.00
CA PRO A 335 -4.30 17.44 21.28
C PRO A 335 -3.74 18.18 20.06
N VAL A 336 -4.04 17.69 18.87
CA VAL A 336 -3.66 18.36 17.61
C VAL A 336 -4.62 19.53 17.34
N TYR A 337 -4.17 20.75 17.63
CA TYR A 337 -4.81 21.98 17.16
C TYR A 337 -4.26 22.34 15.77
N TRP A 338 -5.12 22.27 14.76
CA TRP A 338 -4.81 22.76 13.42
C TRP A 338 -5.05 24.28 13.36
N HIS A 339 -3.98 25.08 13.31
CA HIS A 339 -4.07 26.50 12.95
C HIS A 339 -3.95 26.65 11.42
N PHE A 340 -4.98 27.19 10.79
CA PHE A 340 -4.94 27.64 9.40
C PHE A 340 -4.92 29.17 9.37
N PRO A 341 -3.99 29.81 8.64
CA PRO A 341 -4.10 31.22 8.33
C PRO A 341 -5.28 31.41 7.37
N PHE A 342 -6.29 32.17 7.80
CA PHE A 342 -7.39 32.60 6.95
C PHE A 342 -6.90 33.76 6.08
N GLU A 343 -6.65 33.52 4.80
CA GLU A 343 -6.63 34.60 3.81
C GLU A 343 -8.08 35.04 3.58
N ARG A 344 -8.40 36.27 3.99
CA ARG A 344 -9.69 36.89 3.74
C ARG A 344 -9.75 37.29 2.27
N GLU A 345 -10.49 36.53 1.46
CA GLU A 345 -11.02 37.04 0.19
C GLU A 345 -11.83 38.31 0.46
N GLN A 346 -11.44 39.41 -0.19
CA GLN A 346 -12.22 40.64 -0.19
C GLN A 346 -13.45 40.47 -1.09
N PRO A 347 -14.65 40.89 -0.65
CA PRO A 347 -15.82 40.83 -1.50
C PRO A 347 -15.78 41.95 -2.55
N HIS A 348 -15.84 41.55 -3.83
CA HIS A 348 -16.23 42.45 -4.91
C HIS A 348 -17.58 43.10 -4.59
N ARG A 349 -17.64 44.42 -4.66
CA ARG A 349 -18.89 45.19 -4.73
C ARG A 349 -19.17 45.55 -6.20
N PRO A 350 -20.46 45.71 -6.56
CA PRO A 350 -20.98 45.66 -7.93
C PRO A 350 -20.41 46.72 -8.87
#